data_AF-A0A2V5XHI6-F1
#
_entry.id   AF-A0A2V5XHI6-F1
#
_cell.length_a   1.000
_cell.length_b   1.000
_cell.length_c   1.000
_cell.angle_alpha   90.00
_cell.angle_beta   90.00
_cell.angle_gamma   90.00
#
_symmetry.space_group_name_H-M   'P 1'
#
loop_
_entity.id
_entity.type
_entity.pdbx_description
1 polymer ?
#
loop_
_entity_poly.entity_id
_entity_poly.type
_entity_poly.pdbx_seq_one_letter_code
_entity_poly.pdbx_strand_id
1 'polypeptide(L)'
;MSAAIPLSMPDDLLKVVRETAKQTGLSQQDVMRQSIRAGLPKVREQFAGSTGRITNVDPLPKKVLERLYAERDDDEESIRRFIAAQPKDSE
;
A
#
# COMPACT_ATOMS: atom_id res chain seq x y z
N MET A 1 7.99 -25.97 2.50
CA MET A 1 8.26 -25.80 3.93
C MET A 1 7.23 -24.85 4.51
N SER A 2 6.59 -25.16 5.63
CA SER A 2 5.69 -24.23 6.34
C SER A 2 6.48 -23.48 7.41
N ALA A 3 6.52 -22.15 7.33
CA ALA A 3 7.04 -21.33 8.41
C ALA A 3 5.93 -21.11 9.46
N ALA A 4 6.26 -21.28 10.75
CA ALA A 4 5.34 -20.95 11.83
C ALA A 4 5.32 -19.42 12.00
N ILE A 5 4.20 -18.79 11.64
CA ILE A 5 3.98 -17.36 11.83
C ILE A 5 3.07 -17.22 13.07
N PRO A 6 3.57 -16.70 14.20
CA PRO A 6 2.71 -16.43 15.35
C PRO A 6 1.76 -15.29 15.00
N LEU A 7 0.45 -15.57 15.01
CA LEU A 7 -0.60 -14.60 14.72
C LEU A 7 -1.37 -14.31 16.01
N SER A 8 -1.28 -13.06 16.49
CA SER A 8 -2.16 -12.60 17.57
C SER A 8 -3.56 -12.39 17.02
N MET A 9 -4.56 -13.02 17.65
CA MET A 9 -5.95 -12.93 17.23
C MET A 9 -6.83 -12.45 18.37
N PRO A 10 -7.79 -11.55 18.10
CA PRO A 10 -8.87 -11.21 19.02
C PRO A 10 -9.68 -12.45 19.47
N ASP A 11 -10.21 -12.40 20.69
CA ASP A 11 -10.93 -13.54 21.32
C ASP A 11 -12.21 -13.94 20.57
N ASP A 12 -12.90 -12.96 19.99
CA ASP A 12 -14.10 -13.15 19.19
C ASP A 12 -13.78 -13.94 17.90
N LEU A 13 -12.70 -13.59 17.21
CA LEU A 13 -12.26 -14.32 16.01
C LEU A 13 -11.83 -15.75 16.36
N LEU A 14 -11.12 -15.94 17.48
CA LEU A 14 -10.74 -17.26 17.99
C LEU A 14 -11.97 -18.14 18.26
N LYS A 15 -13.05 -17.57 18.80
CA LYS A 15 -14.29 -18.29 19.05
C LYS A 15 -14.89 -18.82 17.74
N VAL A 16 -14.95 -17.99 16.70
CA VAL A 16 -15.46 -18.38 15.37
C VAL A 16 -14.61 -19.50 14.75
N VAL A 17 -13.27 -19.42 14.87
CA VAL A 17 -12.38 -20.47 14.38
C VAL A 17 -12.63 -21.79 15.11
N ARG A 18 -12.81 -21.77 16.42
CA ARG A 18 -13.11 -22.98 17.22
C ARG A 18 -14.46 -23.59 16.84
N GLU A 19 -15.49 -22.78 16.65
CA GLU A 19 -16.82 -23.25 16.26
C GLU A 19 -16.78 -23.87 14.85
N THR A 20 -16.12 -23.20 13.91
CA THR A 20 -15.95 -23.71 12.54
C THR A 20 -15.18 -25.04 12.54
N ALA A 21 -14.09 -25.14 13.32
CA ALA A 21 -13.32 -26.37 13.46
C ALA A 21 -14.17 -27.54 13.98
N LYS A 22 -15.05 -27.29 14.96
CA LYS A 22 -16.00 -28.30 15.45
C LYS A 22 -16.99 -28.73 14.37
N GLN A 23 -17.51 -27.79 13.58
CA GLN A 23 -18.50 -28.08 12.53
C GLN A 23 -17.90 -28.83 11.35
N THR A 24 -16.67 -28.50 10.93
CA THR A 24 -16.02 -29.12 9.77
C THR A 24 -15.19 -30.35 10.12
N GLY A 25 -14.94 -30.61 11.40
CA GLY A 25 -14.05 -31.69 11.86
C GLY A 25 -12.57 -31.46 11.54
N LEU A 26 -12.18 -30.24 11.15
CA LEU A 26 -10.81 -29.88 10.82
C LEU A 26 -10.07 -29.36 12.06
N SER A 27 -8.74 -29.43 12.05
CA SER A 27 -7.94 -28.72 13.05
C SER A 27 -8.15 -27.21 12.92
N GLN A 28 -8.03 -26.45 14.01
CA GLN A 28 -8.13 -24.98 13.96
C GLN A 28 -7.10 -24.38 12.99
N GLN A 29 -5.91 -24.99 12.91
CA GLN A 29 -4.87 -24.54 11.99
C GLN A 29 -5.25 -24.76 10.53
N ASP A 30 -5.92 -25.87 10.21
CA ASP A 30 -6.40 -26.13 8.85
C ASP A 30 -7.58 -25.23 8.50
N VAL A 31 -8.49 -24.97 9.44
CA VAL A 31 -9.54 -23.96 9.26
C VAL A 31 -8.95 -22.61 8.91
N MET A 32 -7.93 -22.15 9.64
CA MET A 32 -7.23 -20.90 9.33
C MET A 32 -6.57 -20.93 7.95
N ARG A 33 -5.89 -22.03 7.59
CA ARG A 33 -5.27 -22.18 6.27
C ARG A 33 -6.30 -22.11 5.14
N GLN A 34 -7.43 -22.80 5.29
CA GLN A 34 -8.48 -22.82 4.28
C GLN A 34 -9.22 -21.49 4.21
N SER A 35 -9.50 -20.85 5.35
CA SER A 35 -10.14 -19.54 5.39
C SER A 35 -9.27 -18.47 4.73
N ILE A 36 -7.95 -18.48 4.99
CA ILE A 36 -6.99 -17.60 4.31
C ILE A 36 -6.98 -17.88 2.81
N ARG A 37 -6.86 -19.14 2.39
CA ARG A 37 -6.86 -19.50 0.96
C ARG A 37 -8.14 -19.04 0.25
N ALA A 38 -9.30 -19.17 0.88
CA ALA A 38 -10.58 -18.74 0.32
C ALA A 38 -10.78 -17.22 0.37
N GLY A 39 -10.27 -16.55 1.42
CA GLY A 39 -10.47 -15.13 1.68
C GLY A 39 -9.50 -14.21 0.95
N LEU A 40 -8.25 -14.63 0.73
CA LEU A 40 -7.21 -13.80 0.09
C LEU A 40 -7.62 -13.18 -1.25
N PRO A 41 -8.31 -13.90 -2.17
CA PRO A 41 -8.79 -13.28 -3.41
C PRO A 41 -9.72 -12.08 -3.16
N LYS A 42 -10.65 -12.21 -2.20
CA LYS A 42 -11.59 -11.13 -1.83
C LYS A 42 -10.88 -9.98 -1.14
N VAL A 43 -9.92 -10.28 -0.27
CA VAL A 43 -9.09 -9.25 0.38
C VAL A 43 -8.34 -8.45 -0.67
N ARG A 44 -7.75 -9.12 -1.67
CA ARG A 44 -7.10 -8.43 -2.79
C ARG A 44 -8.09 -7.60 -3.59
N GLU A 45 -9.30 -8.08 -3.86
CA GLU A 45 -10.29 -7.29 -4.59
C GLU A 45 -10.75 -6.04 -3.82
N GLN A 46 -11.00 -6.18 -2.52
CA GLN A 46 -11.55 -5.11 -1.68
C GLN A 46 -10.50 -4.10 -1.22
N PHE A 47 -9.26 -4.56 -1.01
CA PHE A 47 -8.20 -3.78 -0.38
C PHE A 47 -6.95 -3.66 -1.24
N ALA A 48 -6.88 -4.23 -2.44
CA ALA A 48 -5.93 -3.71 -3.42
C ALA A 48 -6.36 -2.27 -3.68
N GLY A 49 -5.67 -1.33 -3.03
CA GLY A 49 -5.81 0.08 -3.35
C GLY A 49 -5.77 0.20 -4.86
N SER A 50 -6.68 0.99 -5.41
CA SER A 50 -6.68 1.28 -6.83
C SER A 50 -5.25 1.60 -7.21
N THR A 51 -4.62 0.74 -8.02
CA THR A 51 -3.29 1.01 -8.57
C THR A 51 -3.33 2.21 -9.54
N GLY A 52 -4.50 2.84 -9.70
CA GLY A 52 -4.69 4.16 -10.25
C GLY A 52 -4.25 5.27 -9.30
N ARG A 53 -3.49 6.20 -9.87
CA ARG A 53 -3.16 7.56 -9.39
C ARG A 53 -3.99 8.02 -8.18
N ILE A 54 -3.35 8.10 -7.01
CA ILE A 54 -3.93 8.68 -5.78
C ILE A 54 -3.89 10.21 -5.89
N THR A 55 -4.73 10.80 -6.75
CA THR A 55 -4.90 12.26 -6.81
C THR A 55 -6.34 12.61 -7.12
N ASN A 56 -6.87 13.67 -6.49
CA ASN A 56 -8.22 14.20 -6.78
C ASN A 56 -8.30 15.01 -8.08
N VAL A 57 -7.23 15.06 -8.88
CA VAL A 57 -7.12 15.92 -10.06
C VAL A 57 -6.74 15.08 -11.27
N ASP A 58 -7.49 15.27 -12.35
CA ASP A 58 -7.22 14.63 -13.63
C ASP A 58 -5.79 14.94 -14.12
N PRO A 59 -5.11 13.96 -14.76
CA PRO A 59 -3.82 14.23 -15.38
C PRO A 59 -3.98 15.29 -16.48
N LEU A 60 -3.00 16.18 -16.57
CA LEU A 60 -2.94 17.14 -17.67
C LEU A 60 -2.86 16.39 -19.01
N PRO A 61 -3.53 16.88 -20.08
CA PRO A 61 -3.43 16.28 -21.40
C PRO A 61 -1.98 16.20 -21.88
N LYS A 62 -1.62 15.13 -22.59
CA LYS A 62 -0.24 14.87 -23.02
C LYS A 62 0.40 16.04 -23.77
N LYS A 63 -0.36 16.69 -24.65
CA LYS A 63 0.07 17.89 -25.41
C LYS A 63 0.44 19.08 -24.50
N VAL A 64 -0.24 19.21 -23.36
CA VAL A 64 0.03 20.27 -22.37
C VAL A 64 1.31 19.96 -21.61
N LEU A 65 1.51 18.70 -21.20
CA LEU A 65 2.76 18.26 -20.57
C LEU A 65 3.96 18.41 -21.51
N GLU A 66 3.82 17.96 -22.75
CA GLU A 66 4.87 18.10 -23.76
C GLU A 66 5.24 19.56 -23.98
N ARG A 67 4.28 20.50 -23.95
CA ARG A 67 4.55 21.94 -24.04
C ARG A 67 5.23 22.49 -22.79
N LEU A 68 4.76 22.13 -21.59
CA LEU A 68 5.31 22.60 -20.31
C LEU A 68 6.76 22.16 -20.10
N TYR A 69 7.09 20.95 -20.54
CA TYR A 69 8.41 20.35 -20.35
C TYR A 69 9.26 20.31 -21.64
N ALA A 70 8.82 20.99 -22.71
CA ALA A 70 9.57 21.04 -23.97
C ALA A 70 10.83 21.91 -23.86
N GLU A 71 10.77 22.98 -23.07
CA GLU A 71 11.90 23.84 -22.82
C GLU A 71 12.57 23.39 -21.52
N ARG A 72 13.90 23.22 -21.57
CA ARG A 72 14.69 23.12 -20.35
C ARG A 72 14.77 24.52 -19.77
N ASP A 73 14.01 24.77 -18.73
CA ASP A 73 14.32 25.86 -17.82
C ASP A 73 15.67 25.53 -17.16
N ASP A 74 16.77 25.93 -17.80
CA ASP A 74 18.10 25.92 -17.18
C ASP A 74 18.14 27.06 -16.15
N ASP A 75 17.36 26.91 -15.09
CA ASP A 75 17.28 27.80 -13.93
C ASP A 75 18.51 27.65 -13.02
N GLU A 76 19.61 27.10 -13.54
CA GLU A 76 20.78 26.70 -12.79
C GLU A 76 21.39 27.90 -12.03
N GLU A 77 21.40 29.09 -12.65
CA GLU A 77 21.82 30.31 -11.97
C GLU A 77 20.87 30.72 -10.84
N SER A 78 19.55 30.66 -11.08
CA SER A 78 18.54 31.00 -10.08
C SER A 78 18.61 30.04 -8.88
N ILE A 79 18.74 28.74 -9.14
CA ILE A 79 18.87 27.70 -8.13
C ILE A 79 20.15 27.91 -7.32
N ARG A 80 21.29 28.21 -7.96
CA ARG A 80 22.55 28.52 -7.26
C ARG A 80 22.42 29.74 -6.36
N ARG A 81 21.74 30.79 -6.80
CA ARG A 81 21.47 31.99 -5.96
C ARG A 81 20.59 31.65 -4.76
N PHE A 82 19.55 30.84 -4.96
CA PHE A 82 18.68 30.37 -3.86
C PHE A 82 19.45 29.51 -2.84
N ILE A 83 20.28 28.57 -3.30
CA ILE A 83 21.13 27.74 -2.42
C ILE A 83 22.10 28.60 -1.60
N ALA A 84 22.74 29.58 -2.24
CA ALA A 84 23.68 30.48 -1.57
C ALA A 84 23.00 31.41 -0.54
N ALA A 85 21.72 31.74 -0.76
CA ALA A 85 20.93 32.59 0.12
C ALA A 85 20.27 31.84 1.28
N GLN A 86 20.35 30.50 1.33
CA GLN A 86 19.83 29.76 2.47
C GLN A 86 20.71 30.02 3.70
N PRO A 87 20.11 30.34 4.87
CA PRO A 87 20.87 30.42 6.09
C PRO A 87 21.45 29.03 6.36
N LYS A 88 22.77 28.94 6.36
CA LYS A 88 23.44 27.78 6.95
C LYS A 88 23.20 27.95 8.44
N ASP A 89 22.45 27.03 9.04
CA ASP A 89 22.23 27.06 10.48
C ASP A 89 23.56 27.31 11.19
N SER A 90 23.55 28.40 11.95
CA SER A 90 24.57 28.77 12.91
C SER A 90 24.63 27.67 13.97
N GLU A 91 25.77 27.01 14.11
CA GLU A 91 26.13 26.30 15.35
C GLU A 91 26.10 27.26 16.56
#